data_AF-Q8C9I3-F1
#
_entry.id   AF-Q8C9I3-F1
#
_cell.length_a   1.000
_cell.length_b   1.000
_cell.length_c   1.000
_cell.angle_alpha   90.00
_cell.angle_beta   90.00
_cell.angle_gamma   90.00
#
_symmetry.space_group_name_H-M   'P 1'
#
loop_
_entity.id
_entity.type
_entity.pdbx_description
1 polymer ?
#
loop_
_entity_poly.entity_id
_entity_poly.type
_entity_poly.pdbx_seq_one_letter_code
_entity_poly.pdbx_strand_id
1 'polypeptide(L)'
;SWLTGEEIEDIVEEVTSDYIREKLWSASEDLLVRFEATTLGPALREEFEARKAFLYEQTESVVKIQAFWKGFKQRQEYLHRQQVFAGNVDSVVKIQSWFRMVTARKSYLSRLRYFEDHKNEIVKIQSLLRASKARDDYKALVGSENPPLTVIRKFVYLLDQSDLDFQEELEVARLREEVVTKIRANQQLEKDLNLMDIKIGLLVKNRITLEDVISHRKKLNKKKGGEIEILNNTDNKGIKSLSKERRKTLETYQQLFYLLQTKPSYLAKLIFQMPQNKSTKFMDTVIFTLYNYASNQREEYLLLKLFKTALEEEIKSKVDQVQDIVTGNPTVIKMVVSFNRGARGQNTLRQLLAPVVKEIIEDKALVINTNPVEVYKAWVNQLETQTGEASKLPYDVTTEQALTYPEVKNKLEASIENLRKVTDKVLGSIISSLDLLP
;
A
#
# COMPACT_ATOMS: atom_id res chain seq x y z
N SER A 1 43.89 34.68 83.46
CA SER A 1 43.50 36.07 83.21
C SER A 1 42.73 36.51 84.41
N TRP A 2 43.23 37.49 85.15
CA TRP A 2 42.58 38.03 86.34
C TRP A 2 41.53 39.01 85.82
N LEU A 3 40.27 38.89 86.26
CA LEU A 3 39.22 39.86 85.93
C LEU A 3 39.72 41.25 86.33
N THR A 4 39.66 42.18 85.39
CA THR A 4 40.05 43.58 85.62
C THR A 4 39.03 44.25 86.55
N GLY A 5 39.45 45.29 87.29
CA GLY A 5 38.56 45.98 88.24
C GLY A 5 37.28 46.50 87.58
N GLU A 6 37.38 46.96 86.33
CA GLU A 6 36.25 47.40 85.50
C GLU A 6 35.29 46.25 85.18
N GLU A 7 35.78 45.06 84.83
CA GLU A 7 34.92 43.89 84.58
C GLU A 7 34.16 43.43 85.84
N ILE A 8 34.75 43.61 87.02
CA ILE A 8 34.07 43.30 88.30
C ILE A 8 33.01 44.35 88.60
N GLU A 9 33.30 45.63 88.34
CA GLU A 9 32.35 46.74 88.54
C GLU A 9 31.15 46.60 87.59
N ASP A 10 31.38 46.29 86.31
CA ASP A 10 30.34 46.03 85.32
C ASP A 10 29.44 44.83 85.72
N ILE A 11 30.04 43.72 86.16
CA ILE A 11 29.27 42.54 86.60
C ILE A 11 28.45 42.85 87.86
N VAL A 12 29.01 43.61 88.81
CA VAL A 12 28.28 44.01 90.01
C VAL A 12 27.15 44.96 89.65
N GLU A 13 27.37 45.90 88.72
CA GLU A 13 26.34 46.83 88.27
C GLU A 13 25.22 46.10 87.51
N GLU A 14 25.56 45.12 86.65
CA GLU A 14 24.61 44.24 85.95
C GLU A 14 23.79 43.40 86.93
N VAL A 15 24.44 42.71 87.87
CA VAL A 15 23.74 41.89 88.88
C VAL A 15 22.89 42.74 89.82
N THR A 16 23.36 43.94 90.17
CA THR A 16 22.61 44.86 91.05
C THR A 16 21.40 45.43 90.31
N SER A 17 21.55 45.78 89.04
CA SER A 17 20.44 46.27 88.22
C SER A 17 19.42 45.17 87.93
N ASP A 18 19.86 43.93 87.69
CA ASP A 18 18.96 42.77 87.56
C ASP A 18 18.26 42.43 88.87
N TYR A 19 18.94 42.51 90.02
CA TYR A 19 18.32 42.32 91.33
C TYR A 19 17.29 43.41 91.65
N ILE A 20 17.60 44.69 91.35
CA ILE A 20 16.65 45.80 91.50
C ILE A 20 15.44 45.59 90.58
N ARG A 21 15.68 45.13 89.35
CA ARG A 21 14.63 44.82 88.38
C ARG A 21 13.73 43.72 88.94
N GLU A 22 14.28 42.58 89.34
CA GLU A 22 13.55 41.45 89.92
C GLU A 22 12.75 41.85 91.19
N LYS A 23 13.30 42.74 92.01
CA LYS A 23 12.61 43.28 93.19
C LYS A 23 11.46 44.24 92.83
N LEU A 24 11.58 45.00 91.74
CA LEU A 24 10.51 45.83 91.17
C LEU A 24 9.35 44.99 90.62
N TRP A 25 9.65 43.84 90.00
CA TRP A 25 8.64 42.92 89.49
C TRP A 25 7.94 42.12 90.61
N SER A 26 8.63 41.80 91.72
CA SER A 26 8.01 41.12 92.88
C SER A 26 7.20 42.03 93.79
N ALA A 27 7.45 43.35 93.77
CA ALA A 27 6.66 44.34 94.52
C ALA A 27 5.32 44.73 93.85
N SER A 28 4.98 44.15 92.68
CA SER A 28 3.83 44.60 91.90
C SER A 28 2.48 44.21 92.50
N GLU A 29 2.33 43.09 93.23
CA GLU A 29 1.02 42.66 93.76
C GLU A 29 0.48 43.63 94.84
N ASP A 30 1.29 44.03 95.82
CA ASP A 30 0.87 44.96 96.88
C ASP A 30 0.67 46.40 96.38
N LEU A 31 1.47 46.84 95.40
CA LEU A 31 1.32 48.15 94.75
C LEU A 31 0.11 48.18 93.82
N LEU A 32 -0.21 47.10 93.11
CA LEU A 32 -1.41 46.98 92.28
C LEU A 32 -2.69 47.10 93.10
N VAL A 33 -2.76 46.47 94.28
CA VAL A 33 -3.92 46.56 95.18
C VAL A 33 -4.11 47.99 95.73
N ARG A 34 -3.03 48.71 96.04
CA ARG A 34 -3.09 50.13 96.48
C ARG A 34 -3.41 51.08 95.33
N PHE A 35 -2.94 50.78 94.12
CA PHE A 35 -3.25 51.54 92.91
C PHE A 35 -4.71 51.37 92.49
N GLU A 36 -5.28 50.17 92.65
CA GLU A 36 -6.72 49.90 92.48
C GLU A 36 -7.61 50.66 93.47
N ALA A 37 -7.12 50.90 94.69
CA ALA A 37 -7.83 51.66 95.71
C ALA A 37 -7.79 53.20 95.52
N THR A 38 -7.01 53.69 94.54
CA THR A 38 -6.88 55.12 94.23
C THR A 38 -7.72 55.48 93.00
N THR A 39 -8.37 56.64 92.97
CA THR A 39 -9.21 57.09 91.83
C THR A 39 -8.46 57.20 90.49
N LEU A 40 -7.13 57.25 90.52
CA LEU A 40 -6.25 57.31 89.35
C LEU A 40 -5.94 55.94 88.73
N GLY A 41 -6.13 54.83 89.46
CA GLY A 41 -5.77 53.49 89.00
C GLY A 41 -6.58 52.99 87.81
N PRO A 42 -7.93 53.08 87.86
CA PRO A 42 -8.79 52.73 86.73
C PRO A 42 -8.52 53.58 85.49
N ALA A 43 -8.29 54.89 85.66
CA ALA A 43 -8.02 55.82 84.56
C ALA A 43 -6.72 55.49 83.82
N LEU A 44 -5.65 55.16 84.56
CA LEU A 44 -4.37 54.80 83.94
C LEU A 44 -4.43 53.43 83.25
N ARG A 45 -5.23 52.49 83.77
CA ARG A 45 -5.51 51.21 83.09
C ARG A 45 -6.34 51.40 81.82
N GLU A 46 -7.30 52.32 81.84
CA GLU A 46 -8.07 52.69 80.66
C GLU A 46 -7.18 53.34 79.59
N GLU A 47 -6.29 54.27 79.96
CA GLU A 47 -5.30 54.83 79.05
C GLU A 47 -4.33 53.77 78.51
N PHE A 48 -3.88 52.84 79.36
CA PHE A 48 -3.01 51.75 78.95
C PHE A 48 -3.70 50.77 77.99
N GLU A 49 -4.91 50.32 78.31
CA GLU A 49 -5.70 49.45 77.43
C GLU A 49 -6.10 50.18 76.14
N ALA A 50 -6.37 51.49 76.18
CA ALA A 50 -6.58 52.30 74.98
C ALA A 50 -5.31 52.37 74.12
N ARG A 51 -4.13 52.55 74.74
CA ARG A 51 -2.85 52.55 74.01
C ARG A 51 -2.54 51.18 73.42
N LYS A 52 -2.83 50.11 74.14
CA LYS A 52 -2.65 48.73 73.71
C LYS A 52 -3.62 48.39 72.56
N ALA A 53 -4.88 48.79 72.65
CA ALA A 53 -5.87 48.64 71.59
C ALA A 53 -5.44 49.39 70.32
N PHE A 54 -4.97 50.63 70.46
CA PHE A 54 -4.39 51.40 69.35
C PHE A 54 -3.20 50.68 68.69
N LEU A 55 -2.30 50.10 69.48
CA LEU A 55 -1.16 49.34 68.95
C LEU A 55 -1.63 48.07 68.22
N TYR A 56 -2.62 47.35 68.75
CA TYR A 56 -3.21 46.19 68.09
C TYR A 56 -3.88 46.56 66.76
N GLU A 57 -4.61 47.66 66.71
CA GLU A 57 -5.23 48.15 65.48
C GLU A 57 -4.19 48.48 64.39
N GLN A 58 -3.00 48.98 64.77
CA GLN A 58 -1.92 49.29 63.83
C GLN A 58 -1.08 48.07 63.41
N THR A 59 -1.26 46.89 64.02
CA THR A 59 -0.46 45.70 63.68
C THR A 59 -0.60 45.29 62.22
N GLU A 60 -1.80 45.37 61.64
CA GLU A 60 -2.01 45.04 60.23
C GLU A 60 -1.22 45.96 59.29
N SER A 61 -1.18 47.26 59.60
CA SER A 61 -0.41 48.26 58.86
C SER A 61 1.09 47.96 58.91
N VAL A 62 1.60 47.61 60.10
CA VAL A 62 3.00 47.22 60.29
C VAL A 62 3.34 45.95 59.50
N VAL A 63 2.47 44.93 59.52
CA VAL A 63 2.66 43.70 58.74
C VAL A 63 2.70 44.00 57.24
N LYS A 64 1.83 44.88 56.74
CA LYS A 64 1.84 45.31 55.32
C LYS A 64 3.15 46.01 54.95
N ILE A 65 3.63 46.93 55.79
CA ILE A 65 4.91 47.63 55.57
C ILE A 65 6.09 46.66 55.61
N GLN A 66 6.13 45.75 56.58
CA GLN A 66 7.17 44.73 56.69
C GLN A 66 7.17 43.77 55.51
N ALA A 67 5.99 43.33 55.05
CA ALA A 67 5.85 42.48 53.87
C ALA A 67 6.34 43.22 52.62
N PHE A 68 6.00 44.50 52.47
CA PHE A 68 6.48 45.34 51.37
C PHE A 68 8.00 45.49 51.39
N TRP A 69 8.59 45.78 52.55
CA TRP A 69 10.04 45.91 52.70
C TRP A 69 10.78 44.60 52.43
N LYS A 70 10.29 43.46 52.95
CA LYS A 70 10.84 42.13 52.64
C LYS A 70 10.79 41.85 51.15
N GLY A 71 9.66 42.17 50.50
CA GLY A 71 9.49 42.04 49.06
C GLY A 71 10.47 42.93 48.27
N PHE A 72 10.64 44.19 48.67
CA PHE A 72 11.58 45.11 48.03
C PHE A 72 13.03 44.62 48.15
N LYS A 73 13.45 44.21 49.35
CA LYS A 73 14.79 43.65 49.59
C LYS A 73 15.05 42.42 48.70
N GLN A 74 14.11 41.48 48.65
CA GLN A 74 14.24 40.28 47.85
C GLN A 74 14.33 40.57 46.34
N ARG A 75 13.56 41.55 45.86
CA ARG A 75 13.61 42.00 44.46
C ARG A 75 14.95 42.64 44.13
N GLN A 76 15.52 43.46 45.01
CA GLN A 76 16.85 44.03 44.84
C GLN A 76 17.94 42.95 44.78
N GLU A 77 17.92 41.98 45.70
CA GLU A 77 18.86 40.84 45.67
C GLU A 77 18.72 39.97 44.41
N TYR A 78 17.49 39.80 43.91
CA TYR A 78 17.24 39.10 42.65
C TYR A 78 17.83 39.86 41.45
N LEU A 79 17.58 41.16 41.35
CA LEU A 79 18.12 42.01 40.28
C LEU A 79 19.65 42.01 40.30
N HIS A 80 20.26 42.09 41.48
CA HIS A 80 21.71 42.00 41.61
C HIS A 80 22.25 40.66 41.10
N ARG A 81 21.63 39.53 41.48
CA ARG A 81 21.99 38.21 40.95
C ARG A 81 21.86 38.13 39.42
N GLN A 82 20.79 38.71 38.87
CA GLN A 82 20.57 38.74 37.42
C GLN A 82 21.66 39.54 36.70
N GLN A 83 22.08 40.68 37.26
CA GLN A 83 23.20 41.47 36.73
C GLN A 83 24.53 40.71 36.80
N VAL A 84 24.79 40.00 37.90
CA VAL A 84 26.00 39.16 38.04
C VAL A 84 26.01 38.05 36.98
N PHE A 85 24.88 37.40 36.72
CA PHE A 85 24.82 36.40 35.65
C PHE A 85 24.97 37.01 34.26
N ALA A 86 24.32 38.15 33.99
CA ALA A 86 24.44 38.85 32.72
C ALA A 86 25.88 39.32 32.43
N GLY A 87 26.62 39.78 33.44
CA GLY A 87 28.01 40.20 33.30
C GLY A 87 29.00 39.03 33.11
N ASN A 88 28.61 37.80 33.43
CA ASN A 88 29.49 36.62 33.42
C ASN A 88 29.12 35.57 32.35
N VAL A 89 28.22 35.89 31.42
CA VAL A 89 27.76 34.96 30.38
C VAL A 89 28.95 34.40 29.58
N ASP A 90 29.89 35.24 29.17
CA ASP A 90 31.03 34.81 28.35
C ASP A 90 31.93 33.79 29.08
N SER A 91 32.16 33.99 30.38
CA SER A 91 32.92 33.05 31.21
C SER A 91 32.20 31.71 31.35
N VAL A 92 30.87 31.74 31.56
CA VAL A 92 30.05 30.52 31.64
C VAL A 92 30.06 29.77 30.31
N VAL A 93 29.90 30.48 29.18
CA VAL A 93 29.96 29.89 27.84
C VAL A 93 31.32 29.27 27.58
N LYS A 94 32.43 29.92 27.97
CA LYS A 94 33.78 29.36 27.87
C LYS A 94 33.91 28.05 28.65
N ILE A 95 33.49 28.02 29.92
CA ILE A 95 33.54 26.81 30.76
C ILE A 95 32.68 25.69 30.14
N GLN A 96 31.46 26.02 29.69
CA GLN A 96 30.57 25.05 29.04
C GLN A 96 31.18 24.51 27.74
N SER A 97 31.78 25.36 26.91
CA SER A 97 32.42 24.94 25.67
C SER A 97 33.61 24.02 25.91
N TRP A 98 34.40 24.29 26.95
CA TRP A 98 35.51 23.43 27.36
C TRP A 98 35.02 22.05 27.82
N PHE A 99 33.97 22.01 28.64
CA PHE A 99 33.39 20.73 29.08
C PHE A 99 32.80 19.92 27.90
N ARG A 100 32.11 20.58 26.97
CA ARG A 100 31.62 19.96 25.73
C ARG A 100 32.77 19.39 24.90
N MET A 101 33.86 20.15 24.74
CA MET A 101 35.06 19.73 24.01
C MET A 101 35.73 18.52 24.66
N VAL A 102 35.93 18.54 25.98
CA VAL A 102 36.54 17.43 26.73
C VAL A 102 35.70 16.16 26.59
N THR A 103 34.38 16.28 26.72
CA THR A 103 33.45 15.15 26.54
C THR A 103 33.51 14.59 25.12
N ALA A 104 33.47 15.46 24.10
CA ALA A 104 33.58 15.06 22.70
C ALA A 104 34.93 14.39 22.39
N ARG A 105 36.04 14.95 22.89
CA ARG A 105 37.38 14.40 22.72
C ARG A 105 37.52 13.03 23.38
N LYS A 106 36.97 12.86 24.58
CA LYS A 106 36.95 11.55 25.26
C LYS A 106 36.23 10.50 24.43
N SER A 107 35.05 10.83 23.91
CA SER A 107 34.27 9.93 23.04
C SER A 107 35.02 9.58 21.74
N TYR A 108 35.62 10.56 21.08
CA TYR A 108 36.43 10.35 19.88
C TYR A 108 37.61 9.40 20.14
N LEU A 109 38.38 9.66 21.21
CA LEU A 109 39.53 8.82 21.56
C LEU A 109 39.12 7.41 21.96
N SER A 110 37.98 7.23 22.65
CA SER A 110 37.46 5.89 22.93
C SER A 110 37.09 5.14 21.66
N ARG A 111 36.51 5.83 20.67
CA ARG A 111 36.15 5.22 19.38
C ARG A 111 37.38 4.89 18.54
N LEU A 112 38.40 5.75 18.57
CA LEU A 112 39.66 5.49 17.89
C LEU A 112 40.37 4.26 18.49
N ARG A 113 40.44 4.18 19.83
CA ARG A 113 40.97 2.99 20.52
C ARG A 113 40.19 1.73 20.15
N TYR A 114 38.86 1.79 20.17
CA TYR A 114 38.01 0.67 19.75
C TYR A 114 38.38 0.17 18.35
N PHE A 115 38.58 1.08 17.38
CA PHE A 115 38.97 0.68 16.02
C PHE A 115 40.39 0.14 15.91
N GLU A 116 41.35 0.66 16.69
CA GLU A 116 42.70 0.09 16.74
C GLU A 116 42.70 -1.31 17.37
N ASP A 117 41.97 -1.50 18.48
CA ASP A 117 41.87 -2.78 19.17
C ASP A 117 41.22 -3.85 18.27
N HIS A 118 40.22 -3.46 17.46
CA HIS A 118 39.49 -4.36 16.56
C HIS A 118 40.00 -4.32 15.11
N LYS A 119 41.19 -3.76 14.85
CA LYS A 119 41.74 -3.61 13.50
C LYS A 119 41.78 -4.92 12.72
N ASN A 120 42.18 -6.01 13.37
CA ASN A 120 42.27 -7.33 12.76
C ASN A 120 40.88 -7.87 12.36
N GLU A 121 39.85 -7.64 13.17
CA GLU A 121 38.48 -8.03 12.87
C GLU A 121 37.90 -7.20 11.73
N ILE A 122 38.16 -5.88 11.73
CA ILE A 122 37.76 -4.97 10.66
C ILE A 122 38.39 -5.40 9.34
N VAL A 123 39.68 -5.75 9.32
CA VAL A 123 40.36 -6.24 8.11
C VAL A 123 39.74 -7.56 7.63
N LYS A 124 39.36 -8.48 8.53
CA LYS A 124 38.64 -9.71 8.18
C LYS A 124 37.26 -9.41 7.57
N ILE A 125 36.50 -8.48 8.17
CA ILE A 125 35.19 -8.07 7.64
C ILE A 125 35.37 -7.40 6.27
N GLN A 126 36.36 -6.51 6.12
CA GLN A 126 36.66 -5.85 4.85
C GLN A 126 37.08 -6.84 3.77
N SER A 127 37.88 -7.86 4.11
CA SER A 127 38.28 -8.88 3.14
C SER A 127 37.09 -9.74 2.71
N LEU A 128 36.20 -10.10 3.64
CA LEU A 128 34.94 -10.78 3.32
C LEU A 128 34.03 -9.93 2.43
N LEU A 129 33.87 -8.64 2.73
CA LEU A 129 33.08 -7.73 1.90
C LEU A 129 33.69 -7.54 0.50
N ARG A 130 35.02 -7.40 0.40
CA ARG A 130 35.72 -7.36 -0.89
C ARG A 130 35.51 -8.64 -1.68
N ALA A 131 35.59 -9.80 -1.03
CA ALA A 131 35.36 -11.10 -1.65
C ALA A 131 33.89 -11.26 -2.10
N SER A 132 32.93 -10.83 -1.28
CA SER A 132 31.50 -10.81 -1.65
C SER A 132 31.27 -9.95 -2.89
N LYS A 133 31.81 -8.72 -2.89
CA LYS A 133 31.69 -7.81 -4.03
C LYS A 133 32.30 -8.38 -5.31
N ALA A 134 33.45 -9.05 -5.21
CA ALA A 134 34.06 -9.73 -6.35
C ALA A 134 33.20 -10.89 -6.86
N ARG A 135 32.57 -11.66 -5.97
CA ARG A 135 31.60 -12.71 -6.34
C ARG A 135 30.35 -12.15 -6.98
N ASP A 136 29.83 -11.04 -6.47
CA ASP A 136 28.66 -10.36 -7.04
C ASP A 136 28.98 -9.82 -8.44
N ASP A 137 30.15 -9.19 -8.63
CA ASP A 137 30.64 -8.75 -9.93
C ASP A 137 30.78 -9.95 -10.90
N TYR A 138 31.32 -11.09 -10.46
CA TYR A 138 31.41 -12.32 -11.26
C TYR A 138 30.03 -12.92 -11.60
N LYS A 139 29.12 -12.97 -10.63
CA LYS A 139 27.74 -13.44 -10.83
C LYS A 139 26.98 -12.54 -11.79
N ALA A 140 27.21 -11.23 -11.77
CA ALA A 140 26.66 -10.30 -12.74
C ALA A 140 27.21 -10.58 -14.14
N LEU A 141 28.51 -10.88 -14.29
CA LEU A 141 29.09 -11.23 -15.59
C LEU A 141 28.49 -12.52 -16.18
N VAL A 142 28.38 -13.59 -15.37
CA VAL A 142 27.93 -14.91 -15.85
C VAL A 142 26.40 -15.04 -15.93
N GLY A 143 25.67 -14.35 -15.05
CA GLY A 143 24.24 -14.56 -14.86
C GLY A 143 23.33 -13.49 -15.47
N SER A 144 23.86 -12.38 -16.00
CA SER A 144 23.03 -11.32 -16.60
C SER A 144 23.24 -11.25 -18.11
N GLU A 145 22.15 -11.11 -18.87
CA GLU A 145 22.19 -10.96 -20.33
C GLU A 145 22.89 -9.66 -20.76
N ASN A 146 22.93 -8.64 -19.89
CA ASN A 146 23.55 -7.34 -20.14
C ASN A 146 24.35 -6.85 -18.90
N PRO A 147 25.58 -7.32 -18.68
CA PRO A 147 26.38 -6.89 -17.54
C PRO A 147 26.82 -5.43 -17.68
N PRO A 148 26.91 -4.66 -16.57
CA PRO A 148 27.38 -3.28 -16.61
C PRO A 148 28.81 -3.18 -17.16
N LEU A 149 29.09 -2.15 -17.98
CA LEU A 149 30.40 -1.93 -18.61
C LEU A 149 31.58 -1.95 -17.61
N THR A 150 31.35 -1.47 -16.39
CA THR A 150 32.35 -1.46 -15.31
C THR A 150 32.75 -2.87 -14.87
N VAL A 151 31.81 -3.82 -14.87
CA VAL A 151 32.06 -5.23 -14.56
C VAL A 151 32.80 -5.89 -15.71
N ILE A 152 32.33 -5.67 -16.95
CA ILE A 152 32.99 -6.18 -18.16
C ILE A 152 34.44 -5.71 -18.20
N ARG A 153 34.70 -4.41 -17.99
CA ARG A 153 36.05 -3.82 -17.97
C ARG A 153 37.01 -4.53 -17.02
N LYS A 154 36.52 -4.98 -15.86
CA LYS A 154 37.35 -5.70 -14.87
C LYS A 154 37.72 -7.10 -15.31
N PHE A 155 36.91 -7.73 -16.16
CA PHE A 155 37.08 -9.11 -16.60
C PHE A 155 37.35 -9.25 -18.10
N VAL A 156 37.69 -8.16 -18.80
CA VAL A 156 38.00 -8.18 -20.25
C VAL A 156 39.08 -9.19 -20.60
N TYR A 157 40.09 -9.34 -19.73
CA TYR A 157 41.18 -10.29 -19.95
C TYR A 157 40.73 -11.77 -19.90
N LEU A 158 39.56 -12.06 -19.33
CA LEU A 158 38.94 -13.39 -19.35
C LEU A 158 38.05 -13.61 -20.58
N LEU A 159 37.79 -12.55 -21.35
CA LEU A 159 36.95 -12.56 -22.55
C LEU A 159 37.78 -12.53 -23.85
N ASP A 160 39.10 -12.67 -23.77
CA ASP A 160 39.92 -12.94 -24.95
C ASP A 160 39.57 -14.34 -25.48
N GLN A 161 39.48 -14.48 -26.82
CA GLN A 161 39.07 -15.71 -27.50
C GLN A 161 39.84 -16.92 -26.98
N SER A 162 39.13 -17.82 -26.29
CA SER A 162 39.70 -19.04 -25.74
C SER A 162 39.63 -20.16 -26.79
N ASP A 163 40.59 -21.09 -26.77
CA ASP A 163 40.51 -22.33 -27.56
C ASP A 163 39.23 -23.13 -27.25
N LEU A 164 38.65 -22.93 -26.05
CA LEU A 164 37.35 -23.50 -25.67
C LEU A 164 36.21 -22.94 -26.53
N ASP A 165 36.19 -21.62 -26.80
CA ASP A 165 35.14 -20.97 -27.59
C ASP A 165 35.15 -21.50 -29.04
N PHE A 166 36.34 -21.73 -29.58
CA PHE A 166 36.50 -22.35 -30.90
C PHE A 166 35.94 -23.79 -30.93
N GLN A 167 36.13 -24.54 -29.85
CA GLN A 167 35.62 -25.90 -29.75
C GLN A 167 34.10 -25.94 -29.55
N GLU A 168 33.53 -24.99 -28.82
CA GLU A 168 32.08 -24.80 -28.71
C GLU A 168 31.45 -24.39 -30.04
N GLU A 169 32.06 -23.48 -30.80
CA GLU A 169 31.59 -23.12 -32.15
C GLU A 169 31.60 -24.32 -33.10
N LEU A 170 32.64 -25.16 -33.02
CA LEU A 170 32.73 -26.39 -33.80
C LEU A 170 31.61 -27.37 -33.42
N GLU A 171 31.30 -27.51 -32.12
CA GLU A 171 30.22 -28.36 -31.65
C GLU A 171 28.85 -27.84 -32.09
N VAL A 172 28.62 -26.53 -32.01
CA VAL A 172 27.39 -25.87 -32.51
C VAL A 172 27.22 -26.11 -34.01
N ALA A 173 28.29 -26.00 -34.80
CA ALA A 173 28.25 -26.29 -36.22
C ALA A 173 27.87 -27.77 -36.49
N ARG A 174 28.44 -28.70 -35.74
CA ARG A 174 28.13 -30.13 -35.83
C ARG A 174 26.68 -30.44 -35.44
N LEU A 175 26.20 -29.87 -34.34
CA LEU A 175 24.82 -30.03 -33.90
C LEU A 175 23.83 -29.45 -34.92
N ARG A 176 24.18 -28.32 -35.54
CA ARG A 176 23.35 -27.72 -36.60
C ARG A 176 23.25 -28.65 -37.82
N GLU A 177 24.35 -29.28 -38.22
CA GLU A 177 24.33 -30.30 -39.26
C GLU A 177 23.44 -31.49 -38.87
N GLU A 178 23.59 -32.01 -37.65
CA GLU A 178 22.77 -33.10 -37.15
C GLU A 178 21.27 -32.74 -37.17
N VAL A 179 20.89 -31.56 -36.68
CA VAL A 179 19.51 -31.07 -36.71
C VAL A 179 18.97 -31.03 -38.14
N VAL A 180 19.75 -30.54 -39.11
CA VAL A 180 19.34 -30.50 -40.52
C VAL A 180 19.11 -31.92 -41.05
N THR A 181 19.97 -32.88 -40.73
CA THR A 181 19.78 -34.27 -41.15
C THR A 181 18.55 -34.90 -40.51
N LYS A 182 18.29 -34.66 -39.21
CA LYS A 182 17.10 -35.14 -38.50
C LYS A 182 15.81 -34.52 -39.04
N ILE A 183 15.82 -33.22 -39.39
CA ILE A 183 14.68 -32.56 -40.05
C ILE A 183 14.36 -33.24 -41.37
N ARG A 184 15.37 -33.51 -42.21
CA ARG A 184 15.16 -34.21 -43.49
C ARG A 184 14.61 -35.62 -43.27
N ALA A 185 15.12 -36.35 -42.28
CA ALA A 185 14.63 -37.68 -41.94
C ALA A 185 13.17 -37.65 -41.44
N ASN A 186 12.81 -36.71 -40.55
CA ASN A 186 11.44 -36.54 -40.07
C ASN A 186 10.47 -36.15 -41.19
N GLN A 187 10.87 -35.27 -42.10
CA GLN A 187 10.05 -34.94 -43.28
C GLN A 187 9.80 -36.16 -44.17
N GLN A 188 10.77 -37.07 -44.27
CA GLN A 188 10.58 -38.32 -45.00
C GLN A 188 9.62 -39.27 -44.27
N LEU A 189 9.80 -39.44 -42.95
CA LEU A 189 8.89 -40.24 -42.12
C LEU A 189 7.45 -39.72 -42.16
N GLU A 190 7.25 -38.39 -42.17
CA GLU A 190 5.93 -37.78 -42.27
C GLU A 190 5.26 -38.08 -43.62
N LYS A 191 6.03 -38.08 -44.72
CA LYS A 191 5.53 -38.53 -46.04
C LYS A 191 5.14 -40.01 -46.00
N ASP A 192 5.96 -40.85 -45.40
CA ASP A 192 5.72 -42.29 -45.31
C ASP A 192 4.50 -42.61 -44.43
N LEU A 193 4.34 -41.91 -43.30
CA LEU A 193 3.15 -41.98 -42.43
C LEU A 193 1.89 -41.56 -43.19
N ASN A 194 1.94 -40.45 -43.94
CA ASN A 194 0.82 -40.02 -44.77
C ASN A 194 0.44 -41.07 -45.83
N LEU A 195 1.42 -41.73 -46.45
CA LEU A 195 1.16 -42.85 -47.37
C LEU A 195 0.55 -44.05 -46.64
N MET A 196 1.01 -44.36 -45.44
CA MET A 196 0.44 -45.42 -44.59
C MET A 196 -1.01 -45.11 -44.19
N ASP A 197 -1.30 -43.88 -43.76
CA ASP A 197 -2.66 -43.42 -43.42
C ASP A 197 -3.61 -43.52 -44.61
N ILE A 198 -3.14 -43.18 -45.81
CA ILE A 198 -3.93 -43.35 -47.05
C ILE A 198 -4.21 -44.84 -47.27
N LYS A 199 -3.21 -45.72 -47.12
CA LYS A 199 -3.38 -47.17 -47.26
C LYS A 199 -4.32 -47.73 -46.20
N ILE A 200 -4.19 -47.34 -44.93
CA ILE A 200 -5.08 -47.74 -43.83
C ILE A 200 -6.50 -47.25 -44.11
N GLY A 201 -6.67 -46.01 -44.51
CA GLY A 201 -7.98 -45.46 -44.84
C GLY A 201 -8.64 -46.14 -46.04
N LEU A 202 -7.86 -46.53 -47.06
CA LEU A 202 -8.34 -47.34 -48.18
C LEU A 202 -8.69 -48.76 -47.74
N LEU A 203 -7.89 -49.38 -46.86
CA LEU A 203 -8.17 -50.70 -46.30
C LEU A 203 -9.43 -50.71 -45.42
N VAL A 204 -9.62 -49.69 -44.59
CA VAL A 204 -10.84 -49.51 -43.78
C VAL A 204 -12.03 -49.28 -44.71
N LYS A 205 -11.91 -48.45 -45.74
CA LYS A 205 -12.97 -48.28 -46.74
C LYS A 205 -13.29 -49.59 -47.46
N ASN A 206 -12.27 -50.35 -47.87
CA ASN A 206 -12.45 -51.64 -48.54
C ASN A 206 -13.06 -52.69 -47.60
N ARG A 207 -12.67 -52.71 -46.33
CA ARG A 207 -13.26 -53.57 -45.30
C ARG A 207 -14.73 -53.20 -45.05
N ILE A 208 -15.04 -51.91 -44.91
CA ILE A 208 -16.42 -51.42 -44.78
C ILE A 208 -17.23 -51.78 -46.03
N THR A 209 -16.69 -51.62 -47.24
CA THR A 209 -17.40 -52.06 -48.46
C THR A 209 -17.60 -53.58 -48.50
N LEU A 210 -16.66 -54.37 -47.99
CA LEU A 210 -16.81 -55.83 -47.91
C LEU A 210 -17.85 -56.22 -46.85
N GLU A 211 -17.86 -55.57 -45.69
CA GLU A 211 -18.89 -55.71 -44.65
C GLU A 211 -20.26 -55.27 -45.16
N ASP A 212 -20.33 -54.16 -45.90
CA ASP A 212 -21.54 -53.67 -46.55
C ASP A 212 -22.03 -54.66 -47.61
N VAL A 213 -21.15 -55.26 -48.41
CA VAL A 213 -21.50 -56.32 -49.37
C VAL A 213 -21.91 -57.61 -48.67
N ILE A 214 -21.28 -57.99 -47.55
CA ILE A 214 -21.67 -59.14 -46.73
C ILE A 214 -23.02 -58.87 -46.05
N SER A 215 -23.29 -57.64 -45.63
CA SER A 215 -24.58 -57.21 -45.06
C SER A 215 -25.65 -57.14 -46.14
N HIS A 216 -25.31 -56.72 -47.37
CA HIS A 216 -26.18 -56.74 -48.54
C HIS A 216 -26.48 -58.17 -48.97
N ARG A 217 -25.53 -59.11 -48.88
CA ARG A 217 -25.75 -60.53 -49.15
C ARG A 217 -26.64 -61.17 -48.08
N LYS A 218 -26.49 -60.80 -46.81
CA LYS A 218 -27.42 -61.18 -45.72
C LYS A 218 -28.82 -60.57 -45.91
N LYS A 219 -28.93 -59.35 -46.45
CA LYS A 219 -30.21 -58.72 -46.82
C LYS A 219 -30.84 -59.31 -48.10
N LEU A 220 -30.05 -59.68 -49.10
CA LEU A 220 -30.54 -60.32 -50.34
C LEU A 220 -31.13 -61.70 -50.06
N ASN A 221 -30.54 -62.46 -49.13
CA ASN A 221 -31.10 -63.73 -48.67
C ASN A 221 -32.38 -63.56 -47.82
N LYS A 222 -32.84 -62.33 -47.52
CA LYS A 222 -34.01 -62.08 -46.66
C LYS A 222 -35.14 -61.28 -47.28
N LYS A 223 -35.07 -60.85 -48.56
CA LYS A 223 -36.20 -60.16 -49.23
C LYS A 223 -36.29 -60.49 -50.72
N LYS A 224 -37.13 -61.47 -51.06
CA LYS A 224 -37.98 -61.38 -52.26
C LYS A 224 -39.16 -60.47 -51.89
N GLY A 225 -39.28 -59.34 -52.57
CA GLY A 225 -40.46 -58.46 -52.51
C GLY A 225 -40.23 -57.12 -51.81
N GLY A 226 -40.51 -56.04 -52.55
CA GLY A 226 -40.82 -54.71 -52.01
C GLY A 226 -39.73 -53.66 -52.13
N GLU A 227 -39.91 -52.82 -53.16
CA GLU A 227 -39.60 -51.38 -53.27
C GLU A 227 -38.19 -50.85 -52.99
N ILE A 228 -37.66 -50.21 -54.03
CA ILE A 228 -36.44 -49.41 -54.06
C ILE A 228 -36.81 -48.01 -53.55
N GLU A 229 -36.57 -47.74 -52.28
CA GLU A 229 -36.43 -46.37 -51.79
C GLU A 229 -34.99 -45.89 -52.03
N ILE A 230 -34.85 -44.94 -52.94
CA ILE A 230 -33.62 -44.19 -53.19
C ILE A 230 -33.43 -43.24 -51.99
N LEU A 231 -32.75 -43.72 -50.96
CA LEU A 231 -32.23 -42.87 -49.90
C LEU A 231 -30.99 -42.12 -50.41
N ASN A 232 -31.22 -40.90 -50.93
CA ASN A 232 -30.22 -39.86 -51.05
C ASN A 232 -29.67 -39.50 -49.66
N ASN A 233 -28.71 -40.26 -49.17
CA ASN A 233 -27.86 -39.85 -48.05
C ASN A 233 -26.66 -39.08 -48.62
N THR A 234 -26.93 -37.87 -49.10
CA THR A 234 -25.90 -36.87 -49.40
C THR A 234 -25.17 -36.48 -48.11
N ASP A 235 -23.90 -36.83 -48.04
CA ASP A 235 -22.81 -35.93 -47.64
C ASP A 235 -22.87 -35.19 -46.28
N ASN A 236 -23.36 -35.83 -45.22
CA ASN A 236 -23.07 -35.38 -43.84
C ASN A 236 -21.73 -35.91 -43.30
N LYS A 237 -20.70 -35.97 -44.15
CA LYS A 237 -19.31 -36.10 -43.73
C LYS A 237 -18.58 -34.86 -44.21
N GLY A 238 -18.34 -33.90 -43.31
CA GLY A 238 -17.58 -32.69 -43.61
C GLY A 238 -16.18 -32.98 -44.18
N ILE A 239 -15.38 -31.93 -44.39
CA ILE A 239 -14.03 -31.96 -45.01
C ILE A 239 -13.08 -32.99 -44.34
N LYS A 240 -13.44 -33.54 -43.18
CA LYS A 240 -12.82 -34.68 -42.48
C LYS A 240 -12.94 -36.05 -43.18
N SER A 241 -13.67 -36.18 -44.29
CA SER A 241 -13.74 -37.44 -45.04
C SER A 241 -12.45 -37.72 -45.83
N LEU A 242 -12.00 -38.97 -45.81
CA LEU A 242 -10.69 -39.46 -46.25
C LEU A 242 -10.52 -39.48 -47.80
N SER A 243 -10.46 -38.30 -48.42
CA SER A 243 -10.11 -38.09 -49.83
C SER A 243 -8.84 -37.24 -49.94
N LYS A 244 -7.91 -37.63 -50.83
CA LYS A 244 -6.62 -36.92 -51.07
C LYS A 244 -6.83 -35.44 -51.39
N GLU A 245 -7.89 -35.13 -52.12
CA GLU A 245 -8.23 -33.76 -52.52
C GLU A 245 -8.74 -32.91 -51.36
N ARG A 246 -9.66 -33.43 -50.54
CA ARG A 246 -10.20 -32.72 -49.36
C ARG A 246 -9.15 -32.53 -48.26
N ARG A 247 -8.21 -33.49 -48.11
CA ARG A 247 -7.07 -33.39 -47.17
C ARG A 247 -6.09 -32.29 -47.62
N LYS A 248 -5.78 -32.23 -48.91
CA LYS A 248 -5.00 -31.12 -49.49
C LYS A 248 -5.68 -29.77 -49.26
N THR A 249 -7.00 -29.69 -49.40
CA THR A 249 -7.77 -28.48 -49.07
C THR A 249 -7.64 -28.10 -47.59
N LEU A 250 -7.69 -29.08 -46.68
CA LEU A 250 -7.53 -28.86 -45.23
C LEU A 250 -6.11 -28.37 -44.88
N GLU A 251 -5.08 -28.99 -45.47
CA GLU A 251 -3.69 -28.55 -45.34
C GLU A 251 -3.49 -27.12 -45.87
N THR A 252 -4.13 -26.79 -46.99
CA THR A 252 -4.07 -25.43 -47.56
C THR A 252 -4.74 -24.41 -46.63
N TYR A 253 -5.88 -24.74 -46.02
CA TYR A 253 -6.50 -23.91 -45.00
C TYR A 253 -5.65 -23.78 -43.73
N GLN A 254 -4.97 -24.85 -43.31
CA GLN A 254 -4.02 -24.77 -42.18
C GLN A 254 -2.86 -23.83 -42.48
N GLN A 255 -2.29 -23.90 -43.68
CA GLN A 255 -1.25 -22.96 -44.13
C GLN A 255 -1.77 -21.52 -44.15
N LEU A 256 -3.00 -21.29 -44.62
CA LEU A 256 -3.65 -19.99 -44.60
C LEU A 256 -3.84 -19.48 -43.16
N PHE A 257 -4.36 -20.29 -42.25
CA PHE A 257 -4.56 -19.90 -40.85
C PHE A 257 -3.23 -19.63 -40.15
N TYR A 258 -2.19 -20.42 -40.44
CA TYR A 258 -0.84 -20.15 -39.95
C TYR A 258 -0.32 -18.79 -40.46
N LEU A 259 -0.57 -18.46 -41.73
CA LEU A 259 -0.22 -17.15 -42.29
C LEU A 259 -0.99 -16.00 -41.61
N LEU A 260 -2.29 -16.18 -41.36
CA LEU A 260 -3.12 -15.19 -40.66
C LEU A 260 -2.69 -14.99 -39.20
N GLN A 261 -2.30 -16.07 -38.51
CA GLN A 261 -1.77 -16.00 -37.14
C GLN A 261 -0.43 -15.27 -37.08
N THR A 262 0.49 -15.55 -38.02
CA THR A 262 1.86 -15.00 -38.02
C THR A 262 1.95 -13.57 -38.53
N LYS A 263 1.08 -13.18 -39.47
CA LYS A 263 1.01 -11.83 -40.05
C LYS A 263 -0.26 -11.09 -39.59
N PRO A 264 -0.21 -10.34 -38.48
CA PRO A 264 -1.39 -9.71 -37.88
C PRO A 264 -2.04 -8.63 -38.75
N SER A 265 -1.31 -8.07 -39.72
CA SER A 265 -1.80 -7.01 -40.60
C SER A 265 -3.06 -7.39 -41.38
N TYR A 266 -3.21 -8.66 -41.76
CA TYR A 266 -4.39 -9.11 -42.49
C TYR A 266 -5.64 -9.09 -41.63
N LEU A 267 -5.56 -9.66 -40.43
CA LEU A 267 -6.67 -9.70 -39.49
C LEU A 267 -6.97 -8.31 -38.91
N ALA A 268 -5.96 -7.46 -38.68
CA ALA A 268 -6.16 -6.08 -38.25
C ALA A 268 -6.98 -5.27 -39.27
N LYS A 269 -6.62 -5.37 -40.56
CA LYS A 269 -7.40 -4.75 -41.64
C LYS A 269 -8.80 -5.34 -41.76
N LEU A 270 -8.94 -6.66 -41.59
CA LEU A 270 -10.25 -7.32 -41.60
C LEU A 270 -11.15 -6.80 -40.47
N ILE A 271 -10.64 -6.70 -39.25
CA ILE A 271 -11.37 -6.15 -38.10
C ILE A 271 -11.83 -4.72 -38.37
N PHE A 272 -10.99 -3.92 -39.05
CA PHE A 272 -11.34 -2.54 -39.38
C PHE A 272 -12.50 -2.40 -40.38
N GLN A 273 -12.55 -3.31 -41.36
CA GLN A 273 -13.60 -3.33 -42.41
C GLN A 273 -14.95 -3.84 -41.89
N MET A 274 -15.02 -4.34 -40.66
CA MET A 274 -16.27 -4.84 -40.10
C MET A 274 -17.22 -3.69 -39.73
N PRO A 275 -18.54 -3.87 -39.99
CA PRO A 275 -19.54 -2.90 -39.59
C PRO A 275 -19.56 -2.73 -38.07
N GLN A 276 -19.65 -1.47 -37.63
CA GLN A 276 -19.66 -1.07 -36.22
C GLN A 276 -21.01 -1.39 -35.57
N ASN A 277 -21.34 -2.68 -35.47
CA ASN A 277 -22.51 -3.16 -34.77
C ASN A 277 -22.28 -3.10 -33.26
N LYS A 278 -23.37 -3.02 -32.48
CA LYS A 278 -23.30 -3.01 -31.00
C LYS A 278 -22.61 -4.26 -30.41
N SER A 279 -22.46 -5.34 -31.17
CA SER A 279 -21.93 -6.64 -30.74
C SER A 279 -20.75 -7.09 -31.60
N THR A 280 -19.62 -7.38 -30.95
CA THR A 280 -18.40 -7.95 -31.55
C THR A 280 -18.38 -9.49 -31.57
N LYS A 281 -19.42 -10.15 -31.04
CA LYS A 281 -19.46 -11.61 -30.79
C LYS A 281 -19.03 -12.48 -31.98
N PHE A 282 -19.41 -12.11 -33.19
CA PHE A 282 -19.02 -12.85 -34.39
C PHE A 282 -17.50 -12.79 -34.61
N MET A 283 -16.92 -11.59 -34.55
CA MET A 283 -15.47 -11.40 -34.70
C MET A 283 -14.70 -11.99 -33.53
N ASP A 284 -15.22 -11.88 -32.31
CA ASP A 284 -14.65 -12.54 -31.13
C ASP A 284 -14.55 -14.05 -31.37
N THR A 285 -15.63 -14.67 -31.85
CA THR A 285 -15.64 -16.12 -32.12
C THR A 285 -14.64 -16.50 -33.21
N VAL A 286 -14.61 -15.76 -34.32
CA VAL A 286 -13.70 -16.05 -35.44
C VAL A 286 -12.25 -15.90 -35.02
N ILE A 287 -11.88 -14.76 -34.43
CA ILE A 287 -10.50 -14.46 -34.03
C ILE A 287 -10.08 -15.40 -32.90
N PHE A 288 -10.88 -15.58 -31.85
CA PHE A 288 -10.50 -16.48 -30.76
C PHE A 288 -10.42 -17.93 -31.21
N THR A 289 -11.26 -18.39 -32.14
CA THR A 289 -11.13 -19.74 -32.70
C THR A 289 -9.85 -19.88 -33.53
N LEU A 290 -9.48 -18.86 -34.32
CA LEU A 290 -8.23 -18.87 -35.09
C LEU A 290 -6.99 -18.94 -34.20
N TYR A 291 -7.02 -18.32 -33.02
CA TYR A 291 -5.91 -18.37 -32.05
C TYR A 291 -6.14 -19.40 -30.94
N ASN A 292 -7.06 -20.34 -31.13
CA ASN A 292 -7.38 -21.40 -30.17
C ASN A 292 -7.55 -20.88 -28.72
N TYR A 293 -8.25 -19.75 -28.58
CA TYR A 293 -8.50 -19.04 -27.31
C TYR A 293 -7.24 -18.75 -26.49
N ALA A 294 -6.09 -18.58 -27.15
CA ALA A 294 -4.79 -18.36 -26.51
C ALA A 294 -4.42 -19.47 -25.51
N SER A 295 -4.76 -20.72 -25.83
CA SER A 295 -4.46 -21.89 -24.99
C SER A 295 -2.96 -22.09 -24.74
N ASN A 296 -2.13 -21.75 -25.72
CA ASN A 296 -0.68 -21.87 -25.67
C ASN A 296 0.00 -20.49 -25.63
N GLN A 297 1.17 -20.40 -24.99
CA GLN A 297 1.95 -19.15 -24.89
C GLN A 297 2.29 -18.54 -26.27
N ARG A 298 2.52 -19.39 -27.28
CA ARG A 298 2.73 -18.93 -28.66
C ARG A 298 1.48 -18.25 -29.23
N GLU A 299 0.31 -18.89 -29.09
CA GLU A 299 -0.95 -18.37 -29.63
C GLU A 299 -1.36 -17.09 -28.89
N GLU A 300 -1.13 -17.04 -27.58
CA GLU A 300 -1.29 -15.86 -26.75
C GLU A 300 -0.41 -14.71 -27.24
N TYR A 301 0.88 -14.94 -27.42
CA TYR A 301 1.80 -13.91 -27.93
C TYR A 301 1.35 -13.37 -29.29
N LEU A 302 0.94 -14.25 -30.20
CA LEU A 302 0.48 -13.84 -31.54
C LEU A 302 -0.85 -13.10 -31.49
N LEU A 303 -1.76 -13.47 -30.59
CA LEU A 303 -3.04 -12.78 -30.37
C LEU A 303 -2.82 -11.38 -29.77
N LEU A 304 -1.93 -11.26 -28.77
CA LEU A 304 -1.54 -9.96 -28.21
C LEU A 304 -0.88 -9.07 -29.27
N LYS A 305 -0.05 -9.66 -30.15
CA LYS A 305 0.55 -8.95 -31.29
C LYS A 305 -0.51 -8.48 -32.28
N LEU A 306 -1.57 -9.27 -32.52
CA LEU A 306 -2.72 -8.85 -33.31
C LEU A 306 -3.44 -7.68 -32.65
N PHE A 307 -3.76 -7.75 -31.36
CA PHE A 307 -4.42 -6.67 -30.64
C PHE A 307 -3.62 -5.37 -30.69
N LYS A 308 -2.30 -5.44 -30.45
CA LYS A 308 -1.41 -4.28 -30.58
C LYS A 308 -1.51 -3.67 -31.97
N THR A 309 -1.35 -4.48 -33.02
CA THR A 309 -1.36 -4.00 -34.41
C THR A 309 -2.72 -3.42 -34.79
N ALA A 310 -3.81 -4.06 -34.37
CA ALA A 310 -5.16 -3.60 -34.65
C ALA A 310 -5.51 -2.30 -33.89
N LEU A 311 -5.04 -2.16 -32.65
CA LEU A 311 -5.25 -0.98 -31.82
C LEU A 311 -4.44 0.20 -32.36
N GLU A 312 -3.18 -0.01 -32.77
CA GLU A 312 -2.39 1.02 -33.46
C GLU A 312 -3.07 1.53 -34.73
N GLU A 313 -3.68 0.63 -35.52
CA GLU A 313 -4.40 0.99 -36.73
C GLU A 313 -5.73 1.72 -36.43
N GLU A 314 -6.45 1.29 -35.38
CA GLU A 314 -7.69 1.92 -34.92
C GLU A 314 -7.43 3.34 -34.40
N ILE A 315 -6.38 3.55 -33.59
CA ILE A 315 -6.01 4.89 -33.10
C ILE A 315 -5.61 5.81 -34.26
N LYS A 316 -4.76 5.33 -35.18
CA LYS A 316 -4.28 6.17 -36.30
C LYS A 316 -5.39 6.62 -37.26
N SER A 317 -6.43 5.81 -37.42
CA SER A 317 -7.38 5.97 -38.53
C SER A 317 -8.81 6.32 -38.11
N LYS A 318 -9.18 6.13 -36.84
CA LYS A 318 -10.56 6.36 -36.34
C LYS A 318 -10.65 7.31 -35.14
N VAL A 319 -9.54 7.63 -34.48
CA VAL A 319 -9.56 8.49 -33.29
C VAL A 319 -9.09 9.88 -33.68
N ASP A 320 -10.05 10.78 -33.89
CA ASP A 320 -9.77 12.20 -34.15
C ASP A 320 -9.55 12.96 -32.84
N GLN A 321 -10.32 12.63 -31.79
CA GLN A 321 -10.16 13.16 -30.44
C GLN A 321 -10.04 12.04 -29.41
N VAL A 322 -9.25 12.27 -28.35
CA VAL A 322 -9.05 11.28 -27.27
C VAL A 322 -10.38 10.90 -26.59
N GLN A 323 -11.36 11.82 -26.55
CA GLN A 323 -12.68 11.55 -25.99
C GLN A 323 -13.47 10.49 -26.77
N ASP A 324 -13.20 10.33 -28.07
CA ASP A 324 -13.87 9.34 -28.92
C ASP A 324 -13.55 7.90 -28.48
N ILE A 325 -12.42 7.69 -27.80
CA ILE A 325 -12.07 6.39 -27.21
C ILE A 325 -13.04 6.02 -26.07
N VAL A 326 -13.45 7.01 -25.26
CA VAL A 326 -14.30 6.81 -24.08
C VAL A 326 -15.78 6.83 -24.44
N THR A 327 -16.19 7.76 -25.30
CA THR A 327 -17.59 7.95 -25.70
C THR A 327 -17.99 7.06 -26.88
N GLY A 328 -17.01 6.61 -27.68
CA GLY A 328 -17.24 5.80 -28.87
C GLY A 328 -17.45 4.31 -28.58
N ASN A 329 -17.53 3.53 -29.66
CA ASN A 329 -17.62 2.07 -29.63
C ASN A 329 -16.39 1.43 -30.30
N PRO A 330 -15.17 1.65 -29.77
CA PRO A 330 -13.95 1.08 -30.34
C PRO A 330 -14.03 -0.45 -30.40
N THR A 331 -13.89 -1.01 -31.59
CA THR A 331 -14.09 -2.44 -31.84
C THR A 331 -12.95 -3.24 -31.19
N VAL A 332 -11.70 -2.78 -31.35
CA VAL A 332 -10.54 -3.51 -30.85
C VAL A 332 -10.52 -3.50 -29.31
N ILE A 333 -10.83 -2.36 -28.68
CA ILE A 333 -10.91 -2.28 -27.21
C ILE A 333 -11.99 -3.22 -26.66
N LYS A 334 -13.18 -3.27 -27.29
CA LYS A 334 -14.22 -4.22 -26.87
C LYS A 334 -13.78 -5.68 -27.01
N MET A 335 -13.07 -6.02 -28.09
CA MET A 335 -12.52 -7.36 -28.29
C MET A 335 -11.48 -7.70 -27.21
N VAL A 336 -10.59 -6.76 -26.86
CA VAL A 336 -9.60 -6.93 -25.77
C VAL A 336 -10.28 -7.13 -24.42
N VAL A 337 -11.31 -6.34 -24.12
CA VAL A 337 -12.11 -6.52 -22.89
C VAL A 337 -12.82 -7.88 -22.92
N SER A 338 -13.36 -8.30 -24.07
CA SER A 338 -14.00 -9.61 -24.23
C SER A 338 -13.02 -10.77 -24.02
N PHE A 339 -11.78 -10.63 -24.49
CA PHE A 339 -10.72 -11.60 -24.26
C PHE A 339 -10.39 -11.72 -22.76
N ASN A 340 -10.26 -10.59 -22.07
CA ASN A 340 -10.03 -10.56 -20.63
C ASN A 340 -11.23 -11.04 -19.80
N ARG A 341 -12.46 -11.05 -20.36
CA ARG A 341 -13.63 -11.69 -19.74
C ARG A 341 -13.61 -13.22 -19.82
N GLY A 342 -12.66 -13.82 -20.55
CA GLY A 342 -12.46 -15.27 -20.60
C GLY A 342 -11.95 -15.85 -19.27
N ALA A 343 -11.68 -17.15 -19.25
CA ALA A 343 -11.34 -17.90 -18.04
C ALA A 343 -10.16 -17.31 -17.24
N ARG A 344 -9.14 -16.74 -17.90
CA ARG A 344 -7.97 -16.16 -17.23
C ARG A 344 -8.29 -14.85 -16.52
N GLY A 345 -8.82 -13.84 -17.21
CA GLY A 345 -9.10 -12.54 -16.58
C GLY A 345 -10.32 -12.55 -15.66
N GLN A 346 -11.29 -13.46 -15.87
CA GLN A 346 -12.38 -13.66 -14.91
C GLN A 346 -11.86 -14.20 -13.57
N ASN A 347 -10.88 -15.10 -13.58
CA ASN A 347 -10.27 -15.62 -12.35
C ASN A 347 -9.52 -14.52 -11.59
N THR A 348 -8.74 -13.68 -12.28
CA THR A 348 -8.06 -12.54 -11.67
C THR A 348 -9.05 -11.54 -11.07
N LEU A 349 -10.05 -11.10 -11.84
CA LEU A 349 -11.03 -10.10 -11.39
C LEU A 349 -11.85 -10.64 -10.21
N ARG A 350 -12.17 -11.94 -10.22
CA ARG A 350 -12.79 -12.62 -9.09
C ARG A 350 -11.87 -12.64 -7.87
N GLN A 351 -10.59 -12.99 -8.01
CA GLN A 351 -9.67 -12.98 -6.87
C GLN A 351 -9.50 -11.59 -6.27
N LEU A 352 -9.49 -10.55 -7.11
CA LEU A 352 -9.34 -9.15 -6.70
C LEU A 352 -10.60 -8.63 -6.00
N LEU A 353 -11.76 -8.68 -6.67
CA LEU A 353 -12.98 -8.04 -6.17
C LEU A 353 -13.84 -8.93 -5.27
N ALA A 354 -13.75 -10.26 -5.37
CA ALA A 354 -14.61 -11.14 -4.56
C ALA A 354 -14.49 -10.95 -3.04
N PRO A 355 -13.30 -10.77 -2.41
CA PRO A 355 -13.23 -10.58 -0.96
C PRO A 355 -13.94 -9.30 -0.52
N VAL A 356 -13.71 -8.19 -1.23
CA VAL A 356 -14.33 -6.89 -0.92
C VAL A 356 -15.83 -6.91 -1.19
N VAL A 357 -16.27 -7.51 -2.29
CA VAL A 357 -17.69 -7.64 -2.62
C VAL A 357 -18.42 -8.56 -1.62
N LYS A 358 -17.78 -9.65 -1.17
CA LYS A 358 -18.36 -10.52 -0.14
C LYS A 358 -18.52 -9.80 1.19
N GLU A 359 -17.50 -9.05 1.62
CA GLU A 359 -17.57 -8.25 2.84
C GLU A 359 -18.74 -7.25 2.80
N ILE A 360 -18.94 -6.58 1.66
CA ILE A 360 -20.06 -5.65 1.44
C ILE A 360 -21.42 -6.38 1.49
N ILE A 361 -21.51 -7.59 0.94
CA ILE A 361 -22.74 -8.39 0.92
C ILE A 361 -23.07 -8.96 2.32
N GLU A 362 -22.04 -9.32 3.09
CA GLU A 362 -22.20 -9.88 4.44
C GLU A 362 -22.59 -8.81 5.46
N ASP A 363 -22.20 -7.55 5.26
CA ASP A 363 -22.61 -6.43 6.10
C ASP A 363 -24.05 -5.98 5.82
N LYS A 364 -25.00 -6.59 6.54
CA LYS A 364 -26.42 -6.24 6.47
C LYS A 364 -26.76 -4.87 7.09
N ALA A 365 -25.85 -4.27 7.85
CA ALA A 365 -26.06 -2.98 8.50
C ALA A 365 -25.49 -1.82 7.67
N LEU A 366 -24.84 -2.11 6.54
CA LEU A 366 -24.21 -1.10 5.70
C LEU A 366 -25.24 -0.18 5.06
N VAL A 367 -25.17 1.12 5.41
CA VAL A 367 -25.92 2.19 4.77
C VAL A 367 -24.95 3.15 4.10
N ILE A 368 -25.07 3.28 2.77
CA ILE A 368 -24.21 4.13 1.92
C ILE A 368 -25.02 5.16 1.12
N ASN A 369 -26.29 5.36 1.47
CA ASN A 369 -27.14 6.29 0.74
C ASN A 369 -26.71 7.73 1.02
N THR A 370 -26.41 8.48 -0.04
CA THR A 370 -25.97 9.88 0.03
C THR A 370 -27.07 10.87 -0.34
N ASN A 371 -28.28 10.40 -0.67
CA ASN A 371 -29.42 11.25 -0.98
C ASN A 371 -30.15 11.68 0.31
N PRO A 372 -30.14 12.98 0.70
CA PRO A 372 -30.74 13.45 1.96
C PRO A 372 -32.24 13.14 2.08
N VAL A 373 -32.98 13.17 0.96
CA VAL A 373 -34.43 12.92 0.95
C VAL A 373 -34.73 11.45 1.26
N GLU A 374 -33.94 10.53 0.71
CA GLU A 374 -34.10 9.10 0.97
C GLU A 374 -33.68 8.73 2.40
N VAL A 375 -32.62 9.35 2.92
CA VAL A 375 -32.20 9.20 4.32
C VAL A 375 -33.28 9.70 5.28
N TYR A 376 -33.92 10.84 4.98
CA TYR A 376 -35.05 11.34 5.75
C TYR A 376 -36.24 10.38 5.72
N LYS A 377 -36.64 9.89 4.53
CA LYS A 377 -37.74 8.91 4.40
C LYS A 377 -37.44 7.63 5.17
N ALA A 378 -36.21 7.13 5.10
CA ALA A 378 -35.78 5.94 5.85
C ALA A 378 -35.80 6.17 7.39
N TRP A 379 -35.45 7.37 7.85
CA TRP A 379 -35.53 7.74 9.27
C TRP A 379 -36.96 7.85 9.76
N VAL A 380 -37.85 8.50 9.00
CA VAL A 380 -39.28 8.59 9.32
C VAL A 380 -39.90 7.19 9.39
N ASN A 381 -39.62 6.33 8.41
CA ASN A 381 -40.11 4.94 8.43
C ASN A 381 -39.59 4.14 9.63
N GLN A 382 -38.34 4.36 10.06
CA GLN A 382 -37.80 3.75 11.28
C GLN A 382 -38.51 4.23 12.54
N LEU A 383 -38.79 5.54 12.64
CA LEU A 383 -39.52 6.11 13.77
C LEU A 383 -40.93 5.51 13.87
N GLU A 384 -41.65 5.42 12.74
CA GLU A 384 -43.00 4.86 12.66
C GLU A 384 -43.03 3.38 13.02
N THR A 385 -42.02 2.61 12.58
CA THR A 385 -41.90 1.19 12.94
C THR A 385 -41.63 1.00 14.43
N GLN A 386 -40.88 1.91 15.07
CA GLN A 386 -40.55 1.84 16.49
C GLN A 386 -41.67 2.33 17.40
N THR A 387 -42.41 3.36 16.98
CA THR A 387 -43.52 3.93 17.78
C THR A 387 -44.86 3.27 17.51
N GLY A 388 -45.04 2.61 16.35
CA GLY A 388 -46.30 1.98 15.96
C GLY A 388 -47.41 2.98 15.58
N GLU A 389 -47.11 4.28 15.57
CA GLU A 389 -48.00 5.37 15.20
C GLU A 389 -47.43 6.12 13.99
N ALA A 390 -48.31 6.65 13.13
CA ALA A 390 -47.90 7.46 11.98
C ALA A 390 -47.25 8.76 12.47
N SER A 391 -46.07 9.09 11.94
CA SER A 391 -45.33 10.26 12.39
C SER A 391 -46.04 11.55 11.97
N LYS A 392 -45.86 12.62 12.76
CA LYS A 392 -46.38 13.97 12.43
C LYS A 392 -45.52 14.71 11.39
N LEU A 393 -44.55 14.02 10.79
CA LEU A 393 -43.58 14.60 9.86
C LEU A 393 -44.07 14.46 8.40
N PRO A 394 -43.82 15.46 7.53
CA PRO A 394 -44.24 15.38 6.13
C PRO A 394 -43.44 14.31 5.37
N TYR A 395 -44.12 13.46 4.60
CA TYR A 395 -43.48 12.37 3.84
C TYR A 395 -42.69 12.85 2.61
N ASP A 396 -43.15 13.93 1.95
CA ASP A 396 -42.41 14.56 0.85
C ASP A 396 -41.82 15.89 1.33
N VAL A 397 -40.49 15.96 1.25
CA VAL A 397 -39.67 17.11 1.63
C VAL A 397 -38.65 17.39 0.55
N THR A 398 -38.32 18.66 0.43
CA THR A 398 -37.19 19.13 -0.39
C THR A 398 -35.86 18.80 0.28
N THR A 399 -34.78 18.79 -0.48
CA THR A 399 -33.41 18.54 0.03
C THR A 399 -33.03 19.49 1.17
N GLU A 400 -33.40 20.77 1.06
CA GLU A 400 -33.11 21.79 2.08
C GLU A 400 -33.89 21.56 3.39
N GLN A 401 -35.16 21.15 3.28
CA GLN A 401 -35.99 20.81 4.45
C GLN A 401 -35.49 19.53 5.14
N ALA A 402 -35.11 18.50 4.36
CA ALA A 402 -34.54 17.27 4.91
C ALA A 402 -33.23 17.52 5.68
N LEU A 403 -32.39 18.41 5.16
CA LEU A 403 -31.14 18.83 5.82
C LEU A 403 -31.36 19.76 7.02
N THR A 404 -32.57 20.25 7.28
CA THR A 404 -32.82 21.06 8.49
C THR A 404 -32.78 20.20 9.76
N TYR A 405 -33.07 18.90 9.64
CA TYR A 405 -33.10 17.96 10.76
C TYR A 405 -31.70 17.46 11.15
N PRO A 406 -31.28 17.58 12.43
CA PRO A 406 -29.95 17.17 12.88
C PRO A 406 -29.73 15.65 12.78
N GLU A 407 -30.77 14.85 13.00
CA GLU A 407 -30.74 13.39 12.86
C GLU A 407 -30.38 12.95 11.42
N VAL A 408 -30.95 13.63 10.41
CA VAL A 408 -30.68 13.35 9.00
C VAL A 408 -29.25 13.75 8.65
N LYS A 409 -28.76 14.90 9.13
CA LYS A 409 -27.36 15.30 8.94
C LYS A 409 -26.39 14.27 9.52
N ASN A 410 -26.63 13.83 10.75
CA ASN A 410 -25.78 12.84 11.41
C ASN A 410 -25.78 11.49 10.69
N LYS A 411 -26.95 11.01 10.24
CA LYS A 411 -27.05 9.77 9.45
C LYS A 411 -26.40 9.90 8.07
N LEU A 412 -26.50 11.07 7.44
CA LEU A 412 -25.87 11.35 6.15
C LEU A 412 -24.35 11.41 6.28
N GLU A 413 -23.81 12.09 7.30
CA GLU A 413 -22.37 12.12 7.59
C GLU A 413 -21.83 10.72 7.86
N ALA A 414 -22.52 9.92 8.67
CA ALA A 414 -22.16 8.52 8.90
C ALA A 414 -22.19 7.70 7.59
N SER A 415 -23.18 7.91 6.72
CA SER A 415 -23.30 7.21 5.43
C SER A 415 -22.18 7.62 4.45
N ILE A 416 -21.78 8.89 4.45
CA ILE A 416 -20.65 9.41 3.66
C ILE A 416 -19.33 8.81 4.17
N GLU A 417 -19.13 8.75 5.48
CA GLU A 417 -17.93 8.16 6.06
C GLU A 417 -17.85 6.65 5.75
N ASN A 418 -18.97 5.94 5.83
CA ASN A 418 -19.07 4.53 5.44
C ASN A 418 -18.79 4.33 3.94
N LEU A 419 -19.40 5.15 3.07
CA LEU A 419 -19.13 5.10 1.62
C LEU A 419 -17.66 5.33 1.33
N ARG A 420 -17.02 6.30 1.99
CA ARG A 420 -15.59 6.56 1.86
C ARG A 420 -14.76 5.37 2.30
N LYS A 421 -15.04 4.78 3.47
CA LYS A 421 -14.36 3.57 3.96
C LYS A 421 -14.47 2.40 2.98
N VAL A 422 -15.67 2.14 2.45
CA VAL A 422 -15.90 1.07 1.47
C VAL A 422 -15.18 1.36 0.16
N THR A 423 -15.24 2.59 -0.34
CA THR A 423 -14.56 3.00 -1.57
C THR A 423 -13.05 2.90 -1.43
N ASP A 424 -12.49 3.34 -0.30
CA ASP A 424 -11.06 3.23 0.00
C ASP A 424 -10.60 1.76 0.06
N LYS A 425 -11.43 0.85 0.59
CA LYS A 425 -11.16 -0.59 0.57
C LYS A 425 -11.16 -1.16 -0.86
N VAL A 426 -12.15 -0.82 -1.68
CA VAL A 426 -12.23 -1.25 -3.09
C VAL A 426 -11.03 -0.71 -3.86
N LEU A 427 -10.72 0.58 -3.73
CA LEU A 427 -9.60 1.23 -4.39
C LEU A 427 -8.26 0.64 -3.93
N GLY A 428 -8.09 0.43 -2.63
CA GLY A 428 -6.90 -0.21 -2.06
C GLY A 428 -6.68 -1.62 -2.60
N SER A 429 -7.74 -2.41 -2.73
CA SER A 429 -7.68 -3.74 -3.35
C SER A 429 -7.24 -3.66 -4.81
N ILE A 430 -7.77 -2.72 -5.60
CA ILE A 430 -7.37 -2.51 -7.00
C ILE A 430 -5.90 -2.10 -7.12
N ILE A 431 -5.44 -1.13 -6.32
CA ILE A 431 -4.06 -0.63 -6.37
C ILE A 431 -3.06 -1.69 -5.91
N SER A 432 -3.37 -2.42 -4.84
CA SER A 432 -2.48 -3.47 -4.30
C SER A 432 -2.35 -4.69 -5.23
N SER A 433 -3.28 -4.87 -6.16
CA SER A 433 -3.35 -6.02 -7.06
C SER A 433 -2.93 -5.69 -8.49
N LEU A 434 -2.21 -4.58 -8.70
CA LEU A 434 -1.69 -4.19 -10.03
C LEU A 434 -0.84 -5.29 -10.67
N ASP A 435 -0.01 -5.98 -9.88
CA ASP A 435 0.86 -7.06 -10.37
C ASP A 435 0.10 -8.34 -10.76
N LEU A 436 -1.17 -8.46 -10.37
CA LEU A 436 -2.02 -9.61 -10.67
C LEU A 436 -2.82 -9.42 -11.96
N LEU A 437 -2.83 -8.21 -12.54
CA LEU A 437 -3.53 -7.93 -13.79
C LEU A 437 -2.83 -8.66 -14.97
N PRO A 438 -3.59 -9.41 -15.79
CA PRO A 438 -3.05 -10.24 -16.87
C PRO A 438 -2.55 -9.47 -18.09
#